data_AF-A0A7W5Q6E0-F1
#
_entry.id   AF-A0A7W5Q6E0-F1
#
_cell.length_a   1.000
_cell.length_b   1.000
_cell.length_c   1.000
_cell.angle_alpha   90.00
_cell.angle_beta   90.00
_cell.angle_gamma   90.00
#
_symmetry.space_group_name_H-M   'P 1'
#
loop_
_entity.id
_entity.type
_entity.pdbx_description
1 polymer ?
#
loop_
_entity_poly.entity_id
_entity_poly.type
_entity_poly.pdbx_seq_one_letter_code
_entity_poly.pdbx_strand_id
1 'polypeptide(L)'
;MSEKIHPVTKPVKARALIDAAKYQKWYRQSVEDPDKFWGKHGQRIDWFKPYTKVKNTSFTGKVSIKWFEDGLTNVSYNCIDRHLKKNGDNVAFIWEGDNPY
;
A
#
# COMPACT_ATOMS: atom_id res chain seq x y z
N MET A 1 -7.60 -35.19 3.49
CA MET A 1 -7.77 -34.63 2.14
C MET A 1 -6.50 -33.86 1.82
N SER A 2 -5.73 -34.28 0.82
CA SER A 2 -4.52 -33.54 0.40
C SER A 2 -4.93 -32.23 -0.26
N GLU A 3 -4.39 -31.10 0.21
CA GLU A 3 -4.69 -29.78 -0.31
C GLU A 3 -4.20 -29.64 -1.76
N LYS A 4 -5.07 -29.22 -2.69
CA LYS A 4 -4.70 -29.03 -4.10
C LYS A 4 -3.99 -27.68 -4.26
N ILE A 5 -2.68 -27.71 -4.50
CA ILE A 5 -1.88 -26.49 -4.70
C ILE A 5 -1.85 -26.11 -6.18
N HIS A 6 -2.18 -24.86 -6.49
CA HIS A 6 -2.09 -24.29 -7.83
C HIS A 6 -0.83 -23.43 -7.97
N PRO A 7 0.15 -23.81 -8.82
CA PRO A 7 1.36 -23.03 -8.99
C PRO A 7 1.09 -21.73 -9.75
N VAL A 8 1.90 -20.70 -9.45
CA VAL A 8 1.89 -19.45 -10.21
C VAL A 8 2.30 -19.72 -11.65
N THR A 9 1.48 -19.27 -12.60
CA THR A 9 1.76 -19.46 -14.03
C THR A 9 2.99 -18.67 -14.46
N LYS A 10 3.71 -19.15 -15.49
CA LYS A 10 4.93 -18.49 -16.02
C LYS A 10 4.70 -17.00 -16.37
N PRO A 11 3.61 -16.60 -17.07
CA PRO A 11 3.38 -15.19 -17.40
C PRO A 11 3.19 -14.31 -16.17
N VAL A 12 2.52 -14.83 -15.13
CA VAL A 12 2.33 -14.09 -13.87
C VAL A 12 3.66 -13.97 -13.12
N LYS A 13 4.42 -15.06 -13.03
CA LYS A 13 5.73 -15.07 -12.36
C LYS A 13 6.71 -14.06 -12.98
N ALA A 14 6.67 -13.88 -14.30
CA ALA A 14 7.55 -12.95 -15.02
C ALA A 14 7.25 -11.46 -14.73
N ARG A 15 6.00 -11.10 -14.42
CA ARG A 15 5.57 -9.70 -14.20
C ARG A 15 5.29 -9.34 -12.75
N ALA A 16 5.33 -10.32 -11.84
CA ALA A 16 5.02 -10.11 -10.43
C ALA A 16 6.10 -9.24 -9.75
N LEU A 17 5.68 -8.21 -9.03
CA LEU A 17 6.58 -7.34 -8.26
C LEU A 17 7.16 -8.03 -7.02
N ILE A 18 6.48 -9.09 -6.56
CA ILE A 18 6.77 -9.84 -5.34
C ILE A 18 6.59 -11.32 -5.63
N ASP A 19 7.66 -12.10 -5.42
CA ASP A 19 7.63 -13.56 -5.44
C ASP A 19 7.57 -14.12 -4.02
N ALA A 20 7.53 -15.46 -3.88
CA ALA A 20 7.41 -16.11 -2.58
C ALA A 20 8.56 -15.73 -1.62
N ALA A 21 9.80 -15.68 -2.11
CA ALA A 21 10.95 -15.37 -1.28
C ALA A 21 10.91 -13.91 -0.78
N LYS A 22 10.57 -12.97 -1.68
CA LYS A 22 10.43 -11.55 -1.34
C LYS A 22 9.25 -11.32 -0.41
N TYR A 23 8.13 -12.00 -0.63
CA TYR A 23 6.98 -11.98 0.28
C TYR A 23 7.39 -12.37 1.70
N GLN A 24 8.02 -13.54 1.87
CA GLN A 24 8.42 -14.03 3.19
C GLN A 24 9.38 -13.05 3.89
N LYS A 25 10.34 -12.51 3.14
CA LYS A 25 11.28 -11.51 3.65
C LYS A 25 10.58 -10.22 4.09
N TRP A 26 9.73 -9.67 3.24
CA TRP A 26 9.06 -8.39 3.50
C TRP A 26 8.02 -8.51 4.59
N TYR A 27 7.28 -9.62 4.62
CA TYR A 27 6.32 -9.92 5.68
C TYR A 27 7.02 -10.01 7.04
N ARG A 28 8.12 -10.77 7.12
CA ARG A 28 8.89 -10.85 8.36
C ARG A 28 9.36 -9.47 8.82
N GLN A 29 9.91 -8.67 7.90
CA GLN A 29 10.38 -7.31 8.22
C GLN A 29 9.23 -6.38 8.65
N SER A 30 8.05 -6.47 8.04
CA SER A 30 6.92 -5.59 8.36
C SER A 30 6.33 -5.81 9.76
N VAL A 31 6.54 -7.01 10.30
CA VAL A 31 6.09 -7.42 11.63
C VAL A 31 7.17 -7.20 12.69
N GLU A 32 8.40 -7.63 12.41
CA GLU A 32 9.53 -7.56 13.36
C GLU A 32 10.10 -6.15 13.51
N ASP A 33 10.13 -5.36 12.44
CA ASP A 33 10.65 -3.99 12.42
C ASP A 33 9.68 -3.06 11.66
N PRO A 34 8.50 -2.79 12.27
CA PRO A 34 7.44 -2.04 11.61
C PRO A 34 7.85 -0.60 11.32
N ASP A 35 8.62 0.05 12.19
CA ASP A 35 9.04 1.44 11.99
C ASP A 35 9.97 1.57 10.77
N LYS A 36 10.91 0.65 10.60
CA LYS A 36 11.79 0.65 9.42
C LYS A 36 11.04 0.29 8.14
N PHE A 37 10.21 -0.75 8.19
CA PHE A 37 9.48 -1.22 7.01
C PHE A 37 8.44 -0.18 6.57
N TRP A 38 7.52 0.19 7.47
CA TRP A 38 6.46 1.13 7.15
C TRP A 38 6.95 2.57 7.03
N GLY A 39 8.04 2.95 7.70
CA GLY A 39 8.70 4.25 7.48
C GLY A 39 9.30 4.39 6.09
N LYS A 40 9.77 3.29 5.48
CA LYS A 40 10.14 3.29 4.06
C LYS A 40 8.91 3.29 3.16
N HIS A 41 7.94 2.43 3.45
CA HIS A 41 6.78 2.21 2.57
C HIS A 41 5.76 3.35 2.61
N GLY A 42 5.67 4.11 3.70
CA GLY A 42 4.81 5.29 3.82
C GLY A 42 5.27 6.47 2.95
N GLN A 43 6.51 6.45 2.43
CA GLN A 43 7.02 7.44 1.48
C GLN A 43 6.48 7.26 0.04
N ARG A 44 5.59 6.28 -0.19
CA ARG A 44 4.92 6.07 -1.49
C ARG A 44 3.82 7.09 -1.80
N ILE A 45 3.38 7.82 -0.77
CA ILE A 45 2.46 8.94 -0.88
C ILE A 45 3.19 10.22 -0.55
N ASP A 46 2.68 11.33 -1.08
CA ASP A 46 3.19 12.66 -0.84
C ASP A 46 2.68 13.18 0.50
N TRP A 47 3.61 13.77 1.25
CA TRP A 47 3.38 14.37 2.55
C TRP A 47 3.74 15.85 2.48
N PHE A 48 2.82 16.72 2.89
CA PHE A 48 3.09 18.16 3.07
C PHE A 48 3.97 18.40 4.28
N LYS A 49 3.78 17.59 5.33
CA LYS A 49 4.69 17.49 6.47
C LYS A 49 5.09 16.02 6.61
N PRO A 50 6.37 15.66 6.40
CA PRO A 50 6.86 14.30 6.66
C PRO A 50 6.60 13.90 8.11
N TYR A 51 6.15 12.66 8.31
CA TYR A 51 6.05 12.08 9.64
C TYR A 51 7.44 11.75 10.21
N THR A 52 7.57 11.74 11.53
CA THR A 52 8.74 11.19 12.22
C THR A 52 8.39 9.95 13.04
N LYS A 53 7.11 9.77 13.39
CA LYS A 53 6.62 8.60 14.13
C LYS A 53 5.84 7.67 13.23
N VAL A 54 6.31 6.44 13.06
CA VAL A 54 5.68 5.47 12.15
C VAL A 54 4.54 4.73 12.84
N LYS A 55 4.83 3.91 13.88
CA LYS A 55 3.82 3.13 14.60
C LYS A 55 3.74 3.53 16.08
N ASN A 56 2.54 3.86 16.55
CA ASN A 56 2.24 4.09 17.95
C ASN A 56 0.91 3.42 18.30
N THR A 57 0.95 2.11 18.56
CA THR A 57 -0.27 1.29 18.72
C THR A 57 -0.20 0.41 19.96
N SER A 58 -1.29 0.36 20.73
CA SER A 58 -1.52 -0.59 21.81
C SER A 58 -2.95 -1.15 21.71
N PHE A 59 -3.07 -2.47 21.79
CA PHE A 59 -4.35 -3.16 21.94
C PHE A 59 -4.68 -3.49 23.41
N THR A 60 -3.79 -3.19 24.34
CA THR A 60 -3.99 -3.45 25.77
C THR A 60 -4.44 -2.20 26.51
N GLY A 61 -5.20 -2.39 27.59
CA GLY A 61 -5.71 -1.29 28.41
C GLY A 61 -6.63 -0.36 27.63
N LYS A 62 -6.31 0.94 27.59
CA LYS A 62 -6.99 1.89 26.70
C LYS A 62 -6.44 1.72 25.28
N VAL A 63 -7.22 1.03 24.44
CA VAL A 63 -6.88 0.81 23.03
C VAL A 63 -6.55 2.15 22.36
N SER A 64 -5.36 2.23 21.77
CA SER A 64 -4.89 3.41 21.05
C SER A 64 -4.13 2.96 19.81
N ILE A 65 -4.55 3.43 18.64
CA ILE A 65 -3.96 3.00 17.37
C ILE A 65 -3.67 4.26 16.56
N LYS A 66 -2.38 4.57 16.41
CA LYS A 66 -1.94 5.73 15.64
C LYS A 66 -0.78 5.34 14.73
N TRP A 67 -0.84 5.80 13.49
CA TRP A 67 0.17 5.61 12.47
C TRP A 67 0.48 6.96 11.84
N PHE A 68 1.77 7.26 11.66
CA PHE A 68 2.20 8.52 11.03
C PHE A 68 1.61 9.77 11.71
N GLU A 69 1.46 9.72 13.04
CA GLU A 69 0.58 10.60 13.83
C GLU A 69 0.94 12.10 13.76
N ASP A 70 2.17 12.40 13.34
CA ASP A 70 2.71 13.74 13.24
C ASP A 70 2.89 14.23 11.79
N GLY A 71 2.52 13.40 10.81
CA GLY A 71 2.55 13.71 9.38
C GLY A 71 1.27 14.41 8.90
N LEU A 72 1.41 15.19 7.82
CA LEU A 72 0.30 15.86 7.15
C LEU A 72 0.26 15.48 5.67
N THR A 73 -0.87 14.97 5.21
CA THR A 73 -1.12 14.60 3.81
C THR A 73 -2.55 14.96 3.41
N ASN A 74 -2.84 14.94 2.11
CA ASN A 74 -4.17 15.09 1.56
C ASN A 74 -4.43 13.94 0.58
N VAL A 75 -5.58 13.27 0.74
CA VAL A 75 -5.95 12.11 -0.07
C VAL A 75 -6.23 12.51 -1.52
N SER A 76 -6.97 13.59 -1.76
CA SER A 76 -7.28 14.09 -3.10
C SER A 76 -6.00 14.44 -3.85
N TYR A 77 -5.06 15.12 -3.19
CA TYR A 77 -3.75 15.44 -3.78
C TYR A 77 -3.00 14.18 -4.26
N ASN A 78 -3.00 13.14 -3.43
CA ASN A 78 -2.35 11.87 -3.75
C ASN A 78 -3.08 11.03 -4.80
N CYS A 79 -4.39 11.21 -4.96
CA CYS A 79 -5.20 10.45 -5.92
C CYS A 79 -5.36 11.18 -7.25
N ILE A 80 -5.22 12.51 -7.29
CA ILE A 80 -5.54 13.35 -8.46
C ILE A 80 -4.36 14.28 -8.77
N ASP A 81 -4.12 15.30 -7.94
CA ASP A 81 -3.27 16.44 -8.25
C ASP A 81 -1.84 16.05 -8.63
N ARG A 82 -1.21 15.14 -7.87
CA ARG A 82 0.18 14.70 -8.15
C ARG A 82 0.32 13.99 -9.50
N HIS A 83 -0.77 13.41 -10.01
CA HIS A 83 -0.77 12.67 -11.28
C HIS A 83 -0.93 13.60 -12.48
N LEU A 84 -1.56 14.77 -12.33
CA LEU A 84 -1.82 15.71 -13.43
C LEU A 84 -0.56 16.10 -14.21
N LYS A 85 0.58 16.27 -13.53
CA LYS A 85 1.84 16.70 -14.16
C LYS A 85 2.39 15.72 -15.20
N LYS A 86 2.18 14.42 -15.02
CA LYS A 86 2.78 13.37 -15.88
C LYS A 86 1.73 12.57 -16.64
N ASN A 87 0.55 12.41 -16.05
CA ASN A 87 -0.49 11.47 -16.47
C ASN A 87 -1.86 12.17 -16.52
N GLY A 88 -1.90 13.49 -16.73
CA GLY A 88 -3.15 14.28 -16.69
C GLY A 88 -4.20 13.82 -17.70
N ASP A 89 -3.77 13.33 -18.86
CA ASP A 89 -4.64 12.82 -19.92
C ASP A 89 -4.97 11.33 -19.79
N ASN A 90 -4.40 10.64 -18.79
CA ASN A 90 -4.70 9.23 -18.57
C ASN A 90 -6.08 9.08 -17.96
N VAL A 91 -6.86 8.12 -18.48
CA VAL A 91 -8.17 7.78 -17.93
C VAL A 91 -8.04 7.33 -16.47
N ALA A 92 -8.57 8.13 -15.55
CA ALA A 92 -8.58 7.83 -14.12
C ALA A 92 -9.78 6.93 -13.72
N PHE A 93 -10.90 7.08 -14.42
CA PHE A 93 -12.13 6.34 -14.16
C PHE A 93 -12.80 5.98 -15.49
N ILE A 94 -13.10 4.70 -15.66
CA ILE A 94 -13.94 4.20 -16.76
C ILE A 94 -15.32 3.98 -16.15
N TRP A 95 -16.28 4.79 -16.56
CA TRP A 95 -17.68 4.58 -16.21
C TRP A 95 -18.30 3.66 -17.26
N GLU A 96 -18.77 2.49 -16.82
CA GLU A 96 -19.62 1.62 -17.64
C GLU A 96 -21.06 1.85 -17.20
N GLY A 97 -21.86 2.45 -18.08
CA GLY A 97 -23.27 2.68 -17.83
C GLY A 97 -24.06 1.37 -17.85
N ASP A 98 -25.15 1.33 -17.10
CA ASP A 98 -26.11 0.23 -17.22
C ASP A 98 -26.83 0.34 -18.57
N ASN A 99 -26.91 -0.77 -19.31
CA ASN A 99 -27.71 -0.86 -20.54
C ASN A 99 -28.75 -1.99 -20.36
N PRO A 100 -29.98 -1.66 -19.93
CA PRO A 100 -31.01 -2.65 -19.63
C PRO A 100 -31.78 -3.15 -20.86
N TYR A 101 -31.32 -2.84 -22.08
CA TYR A 101 -31.97 -3.21 -23.34
C TYR A 101 -31.16 -4.22 -24.16
#